data_AF-A0A015JP17-F1
#
_entry.id   AF-A0A015JP17-F1
#
_cell.length_a   1.000
_cell.length_b   1.000
_cell.length_c   1.000
_cell.angle_alpha   90.00
_cell.angle_beta   90.00
_cell.angle_gamma   90.00
#
_symmetry.space_group_name_H-M   'P 1'
#
loop_
_entity.id
_entity.type
_entity.pdbx_description
1 polymer ?
#
loop_
_entity_poly.entity_id
_entity_poly.type
_entity_poly.pdbx_seq_one_letter_code
_entity_poly.pdbx_strand_id
1 'polypeptide(L)'
;MDNRLGTITPYNNLRILSKGYQQGVKFTGAEMRDVMKIIVFVFDELYAIDNGTSCIKLIKCYIKFIKMYKTSKKEKFNESELKSFEYEIIDWTQDFVKLFKNFSPSNLQLPKLHMWRYHTIHTIKRYGSLNGLATDTYETLHKNWVKNPYRMTNKKNVLDQMLKTVSFN
;
A
#
# COMPACT_ATOMS: atom_id res chain seq x y z
N MET A 1 -16.39 -1.91 -12.66
CA MET A 1 -15.19 -1.32 -12.03
C MET A 1 -14.23 -0.80 -13.09
N ASP A 2 -13.77 -1.64 -14.03
CA ASP A 2 -12.84 -1.23 -15.10
C ASP A 2 -13.38 -0.11 -16.01
N ASN A 3 -14.65 -0.16 -16.39
CA ASN A 3 -15.27 0.93 -17.17
C ASN A 3 -15.18 2.30 -16.48
N ARG A 4 -15.31 2.34 -15.14
CA ARG A 4 -15.20 3.60 -14.37
C ARG A 4 -13.74 4.03 -14.14
N LEU A 5 -12.82 3.07 -14.04
CA LEU A 5 -11.39 3.40 -14.06
C LEU A 5 -11.00 4.08 -15.38
N GLY A 6 -11.63 3.69 -16.49
CA GLY A 6 -11.46 4.32 -17.80
C GLY A 6 -12.09 5.71 -17.93
N THR A 7 -13.07 6.08 -17.10
CA THR A 7 -13.70 7.43 -17.11
C THR A 7 -12.96 8.45 -16.23
N ILE A 8 -11.96 8.03 -15.45
CA ILE A 8 -11.17 8.95 -14.64
C ILE A 8 -10.28 9.79 -15.55
N THR A 9 -10.37 11.11 -15.43
CA THR A 9 -9.52 12.02 -16.19
C THR A 9 -8.05 11.72 -15.91
N PRO A 10 -7.25 11.40 -16.94
CA PRO A 10 -5.82 11.20 -16.76
C PRO A 10 -5.17 12.49 -16.28
N TYR A 11 -4.31 12.39 -15.27
CA TYR A 11 -3.47 13.49 -14.80
C TYR A 11 -2.02 13.04 -14.73
N ASN A 12 -1.09 14.00 -14.75
CA ASN A 12 0.34 13.69 -14.83
C ASN A 12 0.77 12.73 -13.72
N ASN A 13 1.45 11.64 -14.12
CA ASN A 13 1.93 10.53 -13.29
C ASN A 13 0.90 9.50 -12.80
N LEU A 14 -0.39 9.60 -13.15
CA LEU A 14 -1.36 8.55 -12.81
C LEU A 14 -1.14 7.31 -13.68
N ARG A 15 -0.70 6.20 -13.07
CA ARG A 15 -0.64 4.89 -13.75
C ARG A 15 -2.01 4.23 -13.64
N ILE A 16 -2.92 4.62 -14.53
CA ILE A 16 -4.18 3.87 -14.68
C ILE A 16 -3.77 2.45 -15.03
N LEU A 17 -4.24 1.49 -14.24
CA LEU A 17 -3.91 0.07 -14.31
C LEU A 17 -3.94 -0.38 -15.77
N SER A 18 -2.77 -0.40 -16.43
CA SER A 18 -2.67 -0.61 -17.88
C SER A 18 -3.23 -1.97 -18.32
N LYS A 19 -3.51 -2.85 -17.35
CA LYS A 19 -4.07 -4.19 -17.50
C LYS A 19 -5.45 -4.36 -16.84
N GLY A 20 -6.09 -3.29 -16.38
CA GLY A 20 -7.34 -3.34 -15.60
C GLY A 20 -7.17 -4.00 -14.22
N TYR A 21 -8.26 -4.13 -13.48
CA TYR A 21 -8.29 -4.84 -12.20
C TYR A 21 -8.48 -6.36 -12.42
N GLN A 22 -7.58 -6.98 -13.18
CA GLN A 22 -7.68 -8.40 -13.54
C GLN A 22 -7.17 -9.33 -12.42
N GLN A 23 -7.92 -10.40 -12.15
CA GLN A 23 -7.56 -11.44 -11.19
C GLN A 23 -6.23 -12.12 -11.60
N GLY A 24 -5.26 -12.17 -10.69
CA GLY A 24 -3.95 -12.79 -10.93
C GLY A 24 -2.84 -11.83 -11.38
N VAL A 25 -3.14 -10.55 -11.63
CA VAL A 25 -2.11 -9.55 -11.96
C VAL A 25 -1.46 -9.03 -10.68
N LYS A 26 -0.12 -9.04 -10.63
CA LYS A 26 0.66 -8.44 -9.54
C LYS A 26 0.76 -6.93 -9.75
N PHE A 27 0.10 -6.16 -8.90
CA PHE A 27 0.27 -4.71 -8.85
C PHE A 27 1.63 -4.34 -8.27
N THR A 28 2.28 -3.36 -8.88
CA THR A 28 3.45 -2.70 -8.33
C THR A 28 3.06 -1.76 -7.18
N GLY A 29 3.99 -1.46 -6.28
CA GLY A 29 3.74 -0.52 -5.19
C GLY A 29 3.34 0.89 -5.68
N ALA A 30 3.79 1.29 -6.87
CA ALA A 30 3.39 2.56 -7.48
C ALA A 30 1.94 2.53 -7.98
N GLU A 31 1.53 1.46 -8.65
CA GLU A 31 0.13 1.28 -9.08
C GLU A 31 -0.82 1.25 -7.89
N MET A 32 -0.46 0.55 -6.80
CA MET A 32 -1.28 0.55 -5.58
C MET A 32 -1.39 1.95 -4.95
N ARG A 33 -0.34 2.77 -5.00
CA ARG A 33 -0.41 4.17 -4.55
C ARG A 33 -1.33 5.03 -5.41
N ASP A 34 -1.37 4.78 -6.71
CA ASP A 34 -2.27 5.49 -7.62
C ASP A 34 -3.72 5.04 -7.45
N VAL A 35 -3.96 3.72 -7.31
CA VAL A 35 -5.25 3.16 -6.89
C VAL A 35 -5.72 3.81 -5.60
N MET A 36 -4.82 3.98 -4.62
CA MET A 36 -5.21 4.57 -3.34
C MET A 36 -5.80 5.99 -3.47
N LYS A 37 -5.39 6.76 -4.48
CA LYS A 37 -5.88 8.13 -4.73
C LYS A 37 -7.25 8.15 -5.40
N ILE A 38 -7.52 7.16 -6.26
CA ILE A 38 -8.68 7.19 -7.16
C ILE A 38 -9.85 6.30 -6.72
N ILE A 39 -9.59 5.32 -5.85
CA ILE A 39 -10.57 4.27 -5.52
C ILE A 39 -11.84 4.80 -4.84
N VAL A 40 -11.78 5.95 -4.15
CA VAL A 40 -12.97 6.58 -3.55
C VAL A 40 -13.99 6.96 -4.62
N PHE A 41 -13.54 7.58 -5.72
CA PHE A 41 -14.42 7.95 -6.85
C PHE A 41 -15.03 6.72 -7.52
N VAL A 42 -14.29 5.61 -7.52
CA VAL A 42 -14.77 4.33 -8.03
C VAL A 42 -15.87 3.77 -7.15
N PHE A 43 -15.76 3.87 -5.82
CA PHE A 43 -16.79 3.38 -4.90
C PHE A 43 -18.06 4.23 -4.88
N ASP A 44 -17.95 5.55 -4.98
CA ASP A 44 -19.08 6.48 -4.78
C ASP A 44 -20.30 6.17 -5.66
N GLU A 45 -20.11 5.85 -6.94
CA GLU A 45 -21.23 5.51 -7.85
C GLU A 45 -21.38 4.00 -8.14
N LEU A 46 -20.59 3.12 -7.51
CA LEU A 46 -20.68 1.66 -7.77
C LEU A 46 -21.85 0.97 -7.04
N TYR A 47 -22.28 1.47 -5.88
CA TYR A 47 -23.37 0.85 -5.10
C TYR A 47 -24.50 1.84 -4.75
N ALA A 48 -25.09 2.43 -5.79
CA ALA A 48 -26.37 3.13 -5.66
C ALA A 48 -27.58 2.18 -5.42
N ILE A 49 -27.37 0.86 -5.44
CA ILE A 49 -28.44 -0.14 -5.57
C ILE A 49 -29.08 -0.53 -4.22
N ASP A 50 -28.38 -0.35 -3.08
CA ASP A 50 -28.86 -0.75 -1.74
C ASP A 50 -28.95 0.44 -0.76
N ASN A 51 -29.71 1.48 -1.11
CA ASN A 51 -29.95 2.69 -0.29
C ASN A 51 -28.68 3.46 0.15
N GLY A 52 -27.55 3.32 -0.54
CA GLY A 52 -26.29 4.08 -0.32
C GLY A 52 -25.58 3.86 1.03
N THR A 53 -26.21 3.22 2.00
CA THR A 53 -25.72 3.11 3.38
C THR A 53 -24.48 2.21 3.47
N SER A 54 -24.42 1.15 2.67
CA SER A 54 -23.24 0.26 2.60
C SER A 54 -22.05 0.97 1.92
N CYS A 55 -22.32 1.72 0.84
CA CYS A 55 -21.33 2.50 0.11
C CYS A 55 -20.66 3.57 0.99
N ILE A 56 -21.48 4.33 1.71
CA ILE A 56 -20.99 5.36 2.65
C ILE A 56 -20.11 4.73 3.74
N LYS A 57 -20.48 3.55 4.26
CA LYS A 57 -19.65 2.85 5.26
C LYS A 57 -18.30 2.40 4.69
N LEU A 58 -18.28 1.87 3.46
CA LEU A 58 -17.05 1.50 2.76
C LEU A 58 -16.14 2.71 2.54
N ILE A 59 -16.70 3.81 2.02
CA ILE A 59 -15.97 5.05 1.79
C ILE A 59 -15.41 5.59 3.11
N LYS A 60 -16.20 5.62 4.18
CA LYS A 60 -15.75 6.03 5.52
C LYS A 60 -14.61 5.16 6.03
N CYS A 61 -14.74 3.84 5.94
CA CYS A 61 -13.68 2.91 6.33
C CYS A 61 -12.40 3.15 5.52
N TYR A 62 -12.53 3.42 4.22
CA TYR A 62 -11.40 3.71 3.35
C TYR A 62 -10.74 5.08 3.64
N ILE A 63 -11.52 6.11 3.96
CA ILE A 63 -10.98 7.41 4.41
C ILE A 63 -10.19 7.25 5.71
N LYS A 64 -10.70 6.46 6.67
CA LYS A 64 -9.96 6.11 7.90
C LYS A 64 -8.65 5.40 7.58
N PHE A 65 -8.65 4.47 6.62
CA PHE A 65 -7.43 3.82 6.15
C PHE A 65 -6.43 4.83 5.57
N ILE A 66 -6.86 5.76 4.70
CA ILE A 66 -5.97 6.79 4.13
C ILE A 66 -5.39 7.66 5.25
N LYS A 67 -6.21 8.06 6.24
CA LYS A 67 -5.75 8.86 7.38
C LYS A 67 -4.66 8.11 8.15
N MET A 68 -4.94 6.86 8.55
CA MET A 68 -3.97 5.98 9.21
C MET A 68 -2.69 5.81 8.37
N TYR A 69 -2.81 5.58 7.06
CA TYR A 69 -1.67 5.45 6.17
C TYR A 69 -0.82 6.73 6.11
N LYS A 70 -1.43 7.91 6.03
CA LYS A 70 -0.71 9.19 6.07
C LYS A 70 0.04 9.37 7.39
N THR A 71 -0.62 9.10 8.52
CA THR A 71 0.00 9.15 9.84
C THR A 71 1.19 8.19 9.93
N SER A 72 1.06 6.97 9.38
CA SER A 72 2.13 5.95 9.37
C SER A 72 3.41 6.39 8.64
N LYS A 73 3.29 7.35 7.71
CA LYS A 73 4.42 7.89 6.94
C LYS A 73 5.19 8.99 7.65
N LYS A 74 4.80 9.36 8.87
CA LYS A 74 5.53 10.34 9.66
C LYS A 74 6.88 9.79 10.12
N GLU A 75 7.93 10.61 10.01
CA GLU A 75 9.30 10.20 10.38
C GLU A 75 9.54 10.19 11.90
N LYS A 76 8.77 10.98 12.66
CA LYS A 76 8.92 11.13 14.11
C LYS A 76 7.55 11.26 14.75
N PHE A 77 7.39 10.60 15.89
CA PHE A 77 6.18 10.65 16.71
C PHE A 77 6.55 11.18 18.09
N ASN A 78 5.74 12.08 18.64
CA ASN A 78 5.70 12.30 20.08
C ASN A 78 4.69 11.34 20.75
N GLU A 79 4.67 11.27 22.08
CA GLU A 79 3.81 10.31 22.80
C GLU A 79 2.31 10.55 22.57
N SER A 80 1.87 11.82 22.45
CA SER A 80 0.45 12.15 22.21
C SER A 80 0.01 11.79 20.79
N GLU A 81 0.83 12.04 19.79
CA GLU A 81 0.61 11.64 18.40
C GLU A 81 0.60 10.12 18.25
N LEU A 82 1.47 9.42 18.98
CA LEU A 82 1.49 7.97 18.95
C LEU A 82 0.22 7.37 19.56
N LYS A 83 -0.28 7.95 20.66
CA LYS A 83 -1.60 7.59 21.22
C LYS A 83 -2.73 7.88 20.23
N SER A 84 -2.71 9.04 19.59
CA SER A 84 -3.69 9.38 18.54
C SER A 84 -3.65 8.38 17.39
N PHE A 85 -2.45 7.97 16.98
CA PHE A 85 -2.29 6.99 15.91
C PHE A 85 -2.78 5.59 16.31
N GLU A 86 -2.57 5.19 17.56
CA GLU A 86 -3.14 3.97 18.10
C GLU A 86 -4.68 3.98 18.01
N TYR A 87 -5.32 5.08 18.39
CA TYR A 87 -6.77 5.23 18.23
C TYR A 87 -7.21 5.13 16.76
N GLU A 88 -6.48 5.74 15.83
CA GLU A 88 -6.77 5.63 14.39
C GLU A 88 -6.70 4.19 13.88
N ILE A 89 -5.69 3.42 14.33
CA ILE A 89 -5.55 2.01 13.97
C ILE A 89 -6.73 1.20 14.53
N ILE A 90 -7.09 1.40 15.80
CA ILE A 90 -8.18 0.67 16.46
C ILE A 90 -9.51 0.95 15.77
N ASP A 91 -9.83 2.23 15.59
CA ASP A 91 -11.07 2.70 14.98
C ASP A 91 -11.23 2.17 13.54
N TRP A 92 -10.18 2.27 12.72
CA TRP A 92 -10.19 1.69 11.38
C TRP A 92 -10.35 0.16 11.40
N THR A 93 -9.61 -0.55 12.27
CA THR A 93 -9.63 -2.02 12.31
C THR A 93 -11.00 -2.55 12.70
N GLN A 94 -11.68 -1.90 13.66
CA GLN A 94 -13.02 -2.28 14.08
C GLN A 94 -14.04 -2.17 12.94
N ASP A 95 -14.02 -1.05 12.22
CA ASP A 95 -14.87 -0.84 11.05
C ASP A 95 -14.55 -1.83 9.92
N PHE A 96 -13.26 -2.05 9.64
CA PHE A 96 -12.81 -3.00 8.62
C PHE A 96 -13.30 -4.42 8.92
N VAL A 97 -13.11 -4.90 10.16
CA VAL A 97 -13.58 -6.24 10.55
C VAL A 97 -15.09 -6.32 10.46
N LYS A 98 -15.82 -5.32 10.96
CA LYS A 98 -17.29 -5.31 10.91
C LYS A 98 -17.83 -5.37 9.48
N LEU A 99 -17.18 -4.70 8.53
CA LEU A 99 -17.61 -4.67 7.14
C LEU A 99 -17.26 -5.93 6.36
N PHE A 100 -16.05 -6.47 6.55
CA PHE A 100 -15.53 -7.54 5.69
C PHE A 100 -15.62 -8.95 6.29
N LYS A 101 -15.97 -9.11 7.57
CA LYS A 101 -16.00 -10.42 8.23
C LYS A 101 -16.86 -11.45 7.50
N ASN A 102 -18.04 -11.04 7.03
CA ASN A 102 -18.96 -11.94 6.34
C ASN A 102 -18.50 -12.34 4.93
N PHE A 103 -17.57 -11.60 4.34
CA PHE A 103 -17.02 -11.86 3.01
C PHE A 103 -15.70 -12.64 3.04
N SER A 104 -15.16 -12.89 4.24
CA SER A 104 -13.87 -13.54 4.41
C SER A 104 -14.04 -14.96 4.96
N PRO A 105 -13.79 -16.01 4.15
CA PRO A 105 -13.86 -17.39 4.63
C PRO A 105 -12.84 -17.68 5.75
N SER A 106 -11.75 -16.91 5.81
CA SER A 106 -10.71 -17.01 6.83
C SER A 106 -10.97 -16.13 8.07
N ASN A 107 -12.18 -15.59 8.25
CA ASN A 107 -12.52 -14.67 9.35
C ASN A 107 -11.56 -13.48 9.49
N LEU A 108 -11.00 -12.98 8.37
CA LEU A 108 -10.02 -11.90 8.34
C LEU A 108 -8.75 -12.18 9.17
N GLN A 109 -8.33 -13.44 9.29
CA GLN A 109 -7.01 -13.82 9.81
C GLN A 109 -5.88 -13.42 8.83
N LEU A 110 -5.68 -12.12 8.66
CA LEU A 110 -4.68 -11.54 7.78
C LEU A 110 -3.46 -11.16 8.63
N PRO A 111 -2.28 -11.77 8.42
CA PRO A 111 -1.08 -11.44 9.21
C PRO A 111 -0.75 -9.95 9.18
N LYS A 112 -0.95 -9.28 8.04
CA LYS A 112 -0.76 -7.83 7.92
C LYS A 112 -1.72 -7.04 8.81
N LEU A 113 -2.99 -7.43 8.89
CA LEU A 113 -3.98 -6.78 9.76
C LEU A 113 -3.61 -6.96 11.23
N HIS A 114 -3.17 -8.16 11.62
CA HIS A 114 -2.68 -8.44 12.97
C HIS A 114 -1.46 -7.57 13.33
N MET A 115 -0.47 -7.48 12.43
CA MET A 115 0.69 -6.60 12.60
C MET A 115 0.25 -5.15 12.79
N TRP A 116 -0.65 -4.65 11.95
CA TRP A 116 -1.18 -3.30 12.07
C TRP A 116 -1.81 -3.05 13.43
N ARG A 117 -2.72 -3.94 13.85
CA ARG A 117 -3.54 -3.74 15.06
C ARG A 117 -2.77 -3.88 16.37
N TYR A 118 -1.79 -4.78 16.44
CA TYR A 118 -1.16 -5.16 17.72
C TYR A 118 0.31 -4.78 17.84
N HIS A 119 1.04 -4.73 16.71
CA HIS A 119 2.51 -4.60 16.76
C HIS A 119 3.01 -3.25 16.27
N THR A 120 2.21 -2.46 15.55
CA THR A 120 2.65 -1.18 14.97
C THR A 120 3.19 -0.21 16.02
N ILE A 121 2.43 0.04 17.08
CA ILE A 121 2.81 1.01 18.12
C ILE A 121 4.06 0.54 18.85
N HIS A 122 4.13 -0.74 19.21
CA HIS A 122 5.32 -1.33 19.82
C HIS A 122 6.55 -1.21 18.92
N THR A 123 6.38 -1.50 17.62
CA THR A 123 7.44 -1.39 16.61
C THR A 123 7.93 0.05 16.51
N ILE A 124 7.03 1.03 16.53
CA ILE A 124 7.41 2.44 16.47
C ILE A 124 8.19 2.87 17.72
N LYS A 125 7.74 2.46 18.91
CA LYS A 125 8.43 2.75 20.17
C LYS A 125 9.85 2.16 20.19
N ARG A 126 10.03 0.98 19.63
CA ARG A 126 11.30 0.25 19.68
C ARG A 126 12.30 0.67 18.59
N TYR A 127 11.81 0.94 17.39
CA TYR A 127 12.66 1.10 16.20
C TYR A 127 12.53 2.47 15.52
N GLY A 128 11.64 3.36 15.99
CA GLY A 128 11.38 4.65 15.38
C GLY A 128 10.31 4.58 14.28
N SER A 129 10.43 5.38 13.22
CA SER A 129 9.38 5.40 12.19
C SER A 129 9.29 4.11 11.37
N LEU A 130 8.07 3.80 10.93
CA LEU A 130 7.81 2.66 10.04
C LEU A 130 8.53 2.79 8.69
N ASN A 131 8.82 4.02 8.24
CA ASN A 131 9.56 4.26 7.01
C ASN A 131 10.97 3.67 7.05
N GLY A 132 11.63 3.71 8.21
CA GLY A 132 12.96 3.11 8.39
C GLY A 132 12.96 1.58 8.29
N LEU A 133 11.80 0.95 8.42
CA LEU A 133 11.61 -0.51 8.34
C LEU A 133 11.11 -0.96 6.96
N ALA A 134 10.82 -0.02 6.05
CA ALA A 134 10.34 -0.36 4.71
C ALA A 134 11.46 -0.94 3.84
N THR A 135 11.12 -1.93 3.01
CA THR A 135 12.07 -2.56 2.08
C THR A 135 12.27 -1.76 0.79
N ASP A 136 11.58 -0.63 0.61
CA ASP A 136 11.62 0.19 -0.61
C ASP A 136 13.06 0.56 -1.02
N THR A 137 13.89 0.97 -0.04
CA THR A 137 15.30 1.31 -0.27
C THR A 137 16.11 0.09 -0.70
N TYR A 138 15.95 -1.02 0.02
CA TYR A 138 16.65 -2.27 -0.30
C TYR A 138 16.25 -2.80 -1.68
N GLU A 139 14.96 -2.79 -2.02
CA GLU A 139 14.45 -3.22 -3.32
C GLU A 139 14.99 -2.36 -4.46
N THR A 140 15.09 -1.05 -4.23
CA THR A 140 15.66 -0.10 -5.20
C THR A 140 17.15 -0.35 -5.40
N LEU A 141 17.92 -0.52 -4.32
CA LEU A 141 19.35 -0.83 -4.38
C LEU A 141 19.60 -2.18 -5.06
N HIS A 142 18.87 -3.22 -4.66
CA HIS A 142 18.97 -4.54 -5.29
C HIS A 142 18.63 -4.51 -6.79
N LYS A 143 17.63 -3.70 -7.18
CA LYS A 143 17.33 -3.48 -8.61
C LYS A 143 18.50 -2.82 -9.33
N ASN A 144 19.04 -1.74 -8.78
CA ASN A 144 20.05 -0.91 -9.43
C ASN A 144 21.42 -1.60 -9.48
N TRP A 145 21.81 -2.31 -8.41
CA TRP A 145 23.18 -2.79 -8.22
C TRP A 145 23.32 -4.29 -8.47
N VAL A 146 22.22 -5.06 -8.45
CA VAL A 146 22.25 -6.50 -8.72
C VAL A 146 21.50 -6.82 -10.00
N LYS A 147 20.21 -6.51 -10.09
CA LYS A 147 19.38 -6.96 -11.23
C LYS A 147 19.78 -6.29 -12.55
N ASN A 148 19.97 -4.97 -12.58
CA ASN A 148 20.31 -4.27 -13.82
C ASN A 148 21.72 -4.66 -14.32
N PRO A 149 22.78 -4.65 -13.49
CA PRO A 149 24.11 -5.06 -13.93
C PRO A 149 24.14 -6.52 -14.37
N TYR A 150 23.48 -7.42 -13.62
CA TYR A 150 23.39 -8.83 -14.00
C TYR A 150 22.76 -9.02 -15.39
N ARG A 151 21.67 -8.30 -15.68
CA ARG A 151 21.00 -8.36 -17.00
C ARG A 151 21.86 -7.84 -18.14
N MET A 152 22.82 -6.96 -17.85
CA MET A 152 23.77 -6.43 -18.83
C MET A 152 24.94 -7.38 -19.10
N THR A 153 25.12 -8.42 -18.29
CA THR A 153 26.21 -9.39 -18.48
C THR A 153 25.92 -10.42 -19.56
N ASN A 154 26.98 -11.02 -20.12
CA ASN A 154 26.87 -12.17 -21.02
C ASN A 154 26.73 -13.53 -20.27
N LYS A 155 26.50 -13.50 -18.95
CA LYS A 155 26.39 -14.67 -18.06
C LYS A 155 27.65 -15.54 -17.91
N LYS A 156 28.81 -15.10 -18.38
CA LYS A 156 30.14 -15.69 -18.12
C LYS A 156 30.97 -14.73 -17.28
N ASN A 157 31.68 -15.19 -16.25
CA ASN A 157 32.48 -14.32 -15.36
C ASN A 157 31.69 -13.08 -14.89
N VAL A 158 30.48 -13.33 -14.39
CA VAL A 158 29.43 -12.32 -14.15
C VAL A 158 29.86 -11.25 -13.15
N LEU A 159 30.59 -11.64 -12.09
CA LEU A 159 30.99 -10.72 -11.03
C LEU A 159 31.85 -9.57 -11.55
N ASP A 160 32.84 -9.86 -12.38
CA ASP A 160 33.75 -8.84 -12.93
C ASP A 160 32.98 -7.86 -13.86
N GLN A 161 32.03 -8.38 -14.65
CA GLN A 161 31.19 -7.55 -15.52
C GLN A 161 30.22 -6.67 -14.72
N MET A 162 29.63 -7.21 -13.64
CA MET A 162 28.77 -6.45 -12.74
C MET A 162 29.55 -5.34 -12.02
N LEU A 163 30.74 -5.63 -11.51
CA LEU A 163 31.59 -4.63 -10.85
C LEU A 163 32.01 -3.50 -11.80
N LYS A 164 32.32 -3.83 -13.06
CA LYS A 164 32.67 -2.83 -14.09
C LYS A 164 31.50 -1.94 -14.51
N THR A 165 30.26 -2.44 -14.39
CA THR A 165 29.05 -1.68 -14.75
C THR A 165 28.51 -0.83 -13.61
N VAL A 166 28.80 -1.19 -12.36
CA VAL A 166 28.48 -0.37 -11.18
C VAL A 166 29.65 0.59 -10.94
N SER A 167 29.72 1.69 -11.70
CA SER A 167 30.68 2.76 -11.43
C SER A 167 30.21 3.62 -10.25
N PHE A 168 31.05 3.75 -9.22
CA PHE A 168 30.85 4.71 -8.13
C PHE A 168 31.21 6.11 -8.66
N ASN A 169 30.21 6.88 -9.08
CA ASN A 169 30.34 8.33 -9.30
C ASN A 169 29.93 9.08 -8.03
#